data_AF-A0A3M9NS59-F1
#
_entry.id   AF-A0A3M9NS59-F1
#
_cell.length_a   1.000
_cell.length_b   1.000
_cell.length_c   1.000
_cell.angle_alpha   90.00
_cell.angle_beta   90.00
_cell.angle_gamma   90.00
#
_symmetry.space_group_name_H-M   'P 1'
#
loop_
_entity.id
_entity.type
_entity.pdbx_description
1 polymer ?
#
loop_
_entity_poly.entity_id
_entity_poly.type
_entity_poly.pdbx_seq_one_letter_code
_entity_poly.pdbx_strand_id
1 'polypeptide(L)'
;MKIRHTQNVKERLQQAHKLMGISNRLSEDLEIIFNKWAKIKISDPNVKRLIQLAMVPNKEVLNNIQSGKENELSSYFINMCDRVFEYGMSSPSQLTDTTRGTLFGAYNAITGYYQNVRSYRDEEAKLKSLLFGGTAEMRTQRGFKLCEEFSTKGEEAFNLN
;
A
#
# COMPACT_ATOMS: atom_id res chain seq x y z
N MET A 1 -22.23 -31.09 -10.44
CA MET A 1 -21.66 -29.97 -9.68
C MET A 1 -22.14 -28.65 -10.26
N LYS A 2 -23.23 -28.09 -9.74
CA LYS A 2 -23.73 -26.76 -10.11
C LYS A 2 -24.26 -26.13 -8.83
N ILE A 3 -24.03 -24.82 -8.68
CA ILE A 3 -24.51 -23.94 -7.60
C ILE A 3 -23.59 -23.87 -6.34
N ARG A 4 -22.41 -23.27 -6.51
CA ARG A 4 -21.68 -22.57 -5.40
C ARG A 4 -21.06 -21.23 -5.83
N HIS A 5 -20.91 -20.98 -7.14
CA HIS A 5 -20.29 -19.75 -7.65
C HIS A 5 -21.20 -18.51 -7.60
N THR A 6 -22.52 -18.65 -7.74
CA THR A 6 -23.46 -17.51 -7.86
C THR A 6 -23.72 -16.79 -6.53
N GLN A 7 -23.64 -17.49 -5.40
CA GLN A 7 -23.87 -16.90 -4.06
C GLN A 7 -22.75 -15.92 -3.68
N ASN A 8 -21.49 -16.31 -3.95
CA ASN A 8 -20.31 -15.49 -3.72
C ASN A 8 -20.29 -14.24 -4.63
N VAL A 9 -20.80 -14.34 -5.87
CA VAL A 9 -20.92 -13.19 -6.78
C VAL A 9 -21.94 -12.17 -6.26
N LYS A 10 -23.08 -12.62 -5.72
CA LYS A 10 -24.11 -11.72 -5.18
C LYS A 10 -23.64 -11.00 -3.92
N GLU A 11 -22.93 -11.68 -3.02
CA GLU A 11 -22.32 -11.08 -1.83
C GLU A 11 -21.22 -10.08 -2.20
N ARG A 12 -20.38 -10.40 -3.20
CA ARG A 12 -19.36 -9.48 -3.72
C ARG A 12 -19.96 -8.25 -4.40
N LEU A 13 -21.06 -8.41 -5.16
CA LEU A 13 -21.80 -7.29 -5.74
C LEU A 13 -22.44 -6.40 -4.67
N GLN A 14 -22.98 -6.99 -3.59
CA GLN A 14 -23.51 -6.23 -2.46
C GLN A 14 -22.43 -5.49 -1.69
N GLN A 15 -21.26 -6.10 -1.48
CA GLN A 15 -20.11 -5.42 -0.88
C GLN A 15 -19.59 -4.29 -1.77
N ALA A 16 -19.49 -4.50 -3.08
CA ALA A 16 -19.11 -3.46 -4.04
C ALA A 16 -20.11 -2.29 -4.06
N HIS A 17 -21.42 -2.58 -4.04
CA HIS A 17 -22.47 -1.57 -3.99
C HIS A 17 -22.50 -0.80 -2.65
N LYS A 18 -22.23 -1.48 -1.53
CA LYS A 18 -22.07 -0.84 -0.21
C LYS A 18 -20.83 0.06 -0.16
N LEU A 19 -19.73 -0.34 -0.83
CA LEU A 19 -18.56 0.52 -1.03
C LEU A 19 -18.93 1.80 -1.79
N MET A 20 -19.70 1.70 -2.88
CA MET A 20 -20.11 2.86 -3.69
C MET A 20 -20.99 3.87 -2.94
N GLY A 21 -21.87 3.42 -2.03
CA GLY A 21 -22.73 4.30 -1.22
C GLY A 21 -22.04 4.96 -0.02
N ILE A 22 -21.07 4.28 0.60
CA ILE A 22 -20.20 4.87 1.65
C ILE A 22 -19.11 5.77 1.00
N SER A 23 -18.86 5.57 -0.29
CA SER A 23 -17.78 6.21 -1.04
C SER A 23 -17.82 7.72 -1.00
N ASN A 24 -18.96 8.41 -1.11
CA ASN A 24 -18.92 9.84 -1.42
C ASN A 24 -18.20 10.68 -0.34
N ARG A 25 -18.56 10.52 0.93
CA ARG A 25 -17.87 11.21 2.05
C ARG A 25 -16.45 10.71 2.23
N LEU A 26 -16.25 9.38 2.13
CA LEU A 26 -14.92 8.79 2.23
C LEU A 26 -13.99 9.27 1.11
N SER A 27 -14.52 9.48 -0.10
CA SER A 27 -13.80 9.98 -1.27
C SER A 27 -13.41 11.44 -1.07
N GLU A 28 -14.32 12.28 -0.55
CA GLU A 28 -14.02 13.67 -0.17
C GLU A 28 -12.92 13.72 0.92
N ASP A 29 -13.02 12.88 1.96
CA ASP A 29 -12.02 12.81 3.03
C ASP A 29 -10.65 12.34 2.50
N LEU A 30 -10.63 11.31 1.66
CA LEU A 30 -9.41 10.80 1.04
C LEU A 30 -8.78 11.82 0.10
N GLU A 31 -9.58 12.55 -0.67
CA GLU A 31 -9.09 13.64 -1.53
C GLU A 31 -8.39 14.72 -0.69
N ILE A 32 -8.98 15.14 0.43
CA ILE A 32 -8.37 16.12 1.33
C ILE A 32 -7.03 15.60 1.88
N ILE A 33 -7.00 14.33 2.32
CA ILE A 33 -5.78 13.69 2.87
C ILE A 33 -4.69 13.59 1.79
N PHE A 34 -5.02 13.14 0.59
CA PHE A 34 -4.05 12.98 -0.49
C PHE A 34 -3.54 14.33 -1.01
N ASN A 35 -4.40 15.34 -1.11
CA ASN A 35 -3.99 16.70 -1.46
C ASN A 35 -3.04 17.30 -0.41
N LYS A 36 -3.21 16.96 0.87
CA LYS A 36 -2.24 17.30 1.92
C LYS A 36 -0.92 16.55 1.71
N TRP A 37 -0.96 15.22 1.50
CA TRP A 37 0.24 14.41 1.33
C TRP A 37 1.05 14.76 0.08
N ALA A 38 0.41 15.23 -0.99
CA ALA A 38 1.08 15.71 -2.20
C ALA A 38 1.96 16.95 -1.93
N LYS A 39 1.73 17.68 -0.84
CA LYS A 39 2.54 18.84 -0.45
C LYS A 39 3.67 18.48 0.52
N ILE A 40 3.63 17.30 1.13
CA ILE A 40 4.63 16.85 2.11
C ILE A 40 5.78 16.19 1.36
N LYS A 41 6.99 16.73 1.50
CA LYS A 41 8.20 16.16 0.91
C LYS A 41 8.73 15.02 1.78
N ILE A 42 9.22 13.98 1.13
CA ILE A 42 9.82 12.81 1.76
C ILE A 42 11.09 12.44 1.00
N SER A 43 12.15 12.09 1.74
CA SER A 43 13.45 11.70 1.16
C SER A 43 13.44 10.25 0.71
N ASP A 44 14.28 9.89 -0.25
CA ASP A 44 14.36 8.51 -0.76
C ASP A 44 14.64 7.46 0.34
N PRO A 45 15.53 7.70 1.33
CA PRO A 45 15.70 6.77 2.45
C PRO A 45 14.41 6.56 3.26
N ASN A 46 13.64 7.64 3.49
CA ASN A 46 12.38 7.56 4.22
C ASN A 46 11.29 6.86 3.39
N VAL A 47 11.27 7.03 2.07
CA VAL A 47 10.39 6.26 1.19
C VAL A 47 10.71 4.77 1.28
N LYS A 48 11.99 4.39 1.19
CA LYS A 48 12.41 2.99 1.34
C LYS A 48 12.01 2.42 2.70
N ARG A 49 12.21 3.17 3.77
CA ARG A 49 11.83 2.74 5.13
C ARG A 49 10.33 2.55 5.27
N LEU A 50 9.53 3.50 4.75
CA LEU A 50 8.07 3.42 4.75
C LEU A 50 7.60 2.18 3.98
N ILE A 51 8.16 1.92 2.80
CA ILE A 51 7.86 0.71 2.01
C ILE A 51 8.19 -0.55 2.81
N GLN A 52 9.39 -0.66 3.37
CA GLN A 52 9.78 -1.83 4.18
C GLN A 52 8.76 -2.10 5.29
N LEU A 53 8.40 -1.08 6.07
CA LEU A 53 7.44 -1.19 7.15
C LEU A 53 6.03 -1.54 6.64
N ALA A 54 5.59 -0.95 5.53
CA ALA A 54 4.27 -1.23 4.94
C ALA A 54 4.17 -2.67 4.45
N MET A 55 5.26 -3.23 3.91
CA MET A 55 5.29 -4.52 3.21
C MET A 55 5.55 -5.73 4.14
N VAL A 56 5.84 -5.49 5.42
CA VAL A 56 6.16 -6.52 6.43
C VAL A 56 5.14 -7.68 6.42
N PRO A 57 5.57 -8.94 6.17
CA PRO A 57 4.67 -10.08 6.10
C PRO A 57 4.14 -10.53 7.46
N ASN A 58 4.98 -10.46 8.49
CA ASN A 58 4.75 -11.01 9.82
C ASN A 58 5.58 -10.26 10.89
N LYS A 59 5.39 -10.59 12.18
CA LYS A 59 6.08 -9.91 13.28
C LYS A 59 7.60 -10.17 13.32
N GLU A 60 8.05 -11.33 12.87
CA GLU A 60 9.48 -11.66 12.84
C GLU A 60 10.25 -10.71 11.92
N VAL A 61 9.75 -10.48 10.70
CA VAL A 61 10.34 -9.51 9.77
C VAL A 61 10.31 -8.10 10.35
N LEU A 62 9.25 -7.72 11.07
CA LEU A 62 9.21 -6.42 11.77
C LEU A 62 10.33 -6.30 12.79
N ASN A 63 10.52 -7.31 13.62
CA ASN A 63 11.54 -7.33 14.66
C ASN A 63 12.95 -7.26 14.06
N ASN A 64 13.20 -7.97 12.96
CA ASN A 64 14.49 -7.93 12.27
C ASN A 64 14.79 -6.53 11.71
N ILE A 65 13.77 -5.88 11.12
CA ILE A 65 13.84 -4.50 10.62
C ILE A 65 14.07 -3.49 11.75
N GLN A 66 13.50 -3.71 12.94
CA GLN A 66 13.68 -2.86 14.12
C GLN A 66 15.05 -3.06 14.78
N SER A 67 15.56 -4.29 14.77
CA SER A 67 16.83 -4.66 15.40
C SER A 67 18.05 -4.41 14.50
N GLY A 68 17.86 -3.82 13.31
CA GLY A 68 18.93 -3.59 12.33
C GLY A 68 19.49 -4.87 11.70
N LYS A 69 18.77 -6.00 11.81
CA LYS A 69 19.17 -7.31 11.29
C LYS A 69 18.75 -7.49 9.83
N GLU A 70 19.16 -6.56 8.97
CA GLU A 70 18.78 -6.57 7.55
C GLU A 70 19.26 -7.84 6.83
N ASN A 71 20.37 -8.41 7.29
CA ASN A 71 20.96 -9.65 6.79
C ASN A 71 20.04 -10.88 6.97
N GLU A 72 19.12 -10.83 7.94
CA GLU A 72 18.16 -11.91 8.22
C GLU A 72 16.88 -11.77 7.36
N LEU A 73 16.76 -10.72 6.55
CA LEU A 73 15.61 -10.53 5.68
C LEU A 73 15.71 -11.43 4.45
N SER A 74 14.62 -12.13 4.14
CA SER A 74 14.56 -12.96 2.93
C SER A 74 14.77 -12.12 1.67
N SER A 75 15.51 -12.66 0.70
CA SER A 75 15.71 -12.01 -0.60
C SER A 75 14.37 -11.73 -1.31
N TYR A 76 13.36 -12.57 -1.10
CA TYR A 76 12.00 -12.31 -1.62
C TYR A 76 11.40 -11.02 -1.07
N PHE A 77 11.53 -10.77 0.24
CA PHE A 77 11.03 -9.54 0.87
C PHE A 77 11.79 -8.30 0.38
N ILE A 78 13.12 -8.39 0.30
CA ILE A 78 13.98 -7.30 -0.19
C ILE A 78 13.58 -6.95 -1.63
N ASN A 79 13.56 -7.95 -2.53
CA ASN A 79 13.19 -7.76 -3.93
C ASN A 79 11.77 -7.18 -4.10
N MET A 80 10.84 -7.55 -3.21
CA MET A 80 9.49 -6.98 -3.22
C MET A 80 9.52 -5.50 -2.86
N CYS A 81 10.27 -5.10 -1.82
CA CYS A 81 10.41 -3.68 -1.44
C CYS A 81 11.10 -2.88 -2.55
N ASP A 82 12.14 -3.43 -3.17
CA ASP A 82 12.87 -2.78 -4.26
C ASP A 82 11.97 -2.56 -5.48
N ARG A 83 11.13 -3.53 -5.85
CA ARG A 83 10.16 -3.36 -6.95
C ARG A 83 9.10 -2.29 -6.67
N VAL A 84 8.68 -2.15 -5.42
CA VAL A 84 7.76 -1.07 -5.01
C VAL A 84 8.45 0.28 -5.17
N PHE A 85 9.69 0.38 -4.68
CA PHE A 85 10.48 1.61 -4.78
C PHE A 85 10.76 1.97 -6.25
N GLU A 86 11.18 1.00 -7.05
CA GLU A 86 11.42 1.15 -8.49
C GLU A 86 10.18 1.64 -9.22
N TYR A 87 9.00 1.07 -8.95
CA TYR A 87 7.75 1.54 -9.53
C TYR A 87 7.45 3.00 -9.18
N GLY A 88 7.67 3.40 -7.93
CA GLY A 88 7.51 4.78 -7.47
C GLY A 88 8.49 5.77 -8.11
N MET A 89 9.68 5.30 -8.51
CA MET A 89 10.74 6.16 -9.05
C MET A 89 10.84 6.18 -10.58
N SER A 90 10.17 5.27 -11.28
CA SER A 90 10.33 5.10 -12.73
C SER A 90 9.02 5.15 -13.52
N SER A 91 7.88 4.82 -12.91
CA SER A 91 6.61 4.80 -13.64
C SER A 91 6.20 6.24 -14.02
N PRO A 92 5.83 6.52 -15.29
CA PRO A 92 5.42 7.85 -15.71
C PRO A 92 4.30 8.46 -14.85
N SER A 93 3.39 7.64 -14.33
CA SER A 93 2.30 8.10 -13.45
C SER A 93 2.78 8.53 -12.06
N GLN A 94 4.00 8.18 -11.68
CA GLN A 94 4.64 8.48 -10.39
C GLN A 94 5.68 9.62 -10.49
N LEU A 95 5.85 10.16 -11.70
CA LEU A 95 6.80 11.21 -12.02
C LEU A 95 6.15 12.59 -12.16
N THR A 96 4.89 12.73 -11.73
CA THR A 96 4.15 14.00 -11.72
C THR A 96 4.54 14.85 -10.50
N ASP A 97 4.26 16.16 -10.54
CA ASP A 97 4.58 17.06 -9.43
C ASP A 97 3.89 16.69 -8.11
N THR A 98 2.70 16.07 -8.19
CA THR A 98 1.93 15.62 -7.03
C THR A 98 2.44 14.32 -6.43
N THR A 99 3.27 13.56 -7.15
CA THR A 99 3.75 12.23 -6.73
C THR A 99 5.25 12.26 -6.46
N ARG A 100 6.06 12.79 -7.36
CA ARG A 100 7.53 12.78 -7.26
C ARG A 100 8.03 13.44 -5.97
N GLY A 101 8.71 12.65 -5.14
CA GLY A 101 9.30 13.11 -3.88
C GLY A 101 8.28 13.57 -2.83
N THR A 102 7.02 13.14 -2.97
CA THR A 102 5.94 13.47 -2.03
C THR A 102 5.51 12.25 -1.24
N LEU A 103 4.90 12.48 -0.09
CA LEU A 103 4.30 11.41 0.70
C LEU A 103 3.17 10.69 -0.04
N PHE A 104 2.42 11.43 -0.87
CA PHE A 104 1.41 10.84 -1.74
C PHE A 104 2.03 9.91 -2.78
N GLY A 105 3.18 10.27 -3.36
CA GLY A 105 3.94 9.38 -4.25
C GLY A 105 4.42 8.11 -3.54
N ALA A 106 4.91 8.23 -2.31
CA ALA A 106 5.31 7.06 -1.52
C ALA A 106 4.13 6.09 -1.28
N TYR A 107 2.95 6.62 -0.97
CA TYR A 107 1.73 5.81 -0.85
C TYR A 107 1.31 5.17 -2.19
N ASN A 108 1.36 5.94 -3.29
CA ASN A 108 1.04 5.45 -4.62
C ASN A 108 2.01 4.38 -5.13
N ALA A 109 3.27 4.41 -4.70
CA ALA A 109 4.21 3.35 -5.02
C ALA A 109 3.71 2.00 -4.46
N ILE A 110 3.24 1.98 -3.21
CA ILE A 110 2.73 0.77 -2.53
C ILE A 110 1.45 0.26 -3.20
N THR A 111 0.47 1.13 -3.39
CA THR A 111 -0.83 0.74 -4.00
C THR A 111 -0.63 0.35 -5.46
N GLY A 112 0.14 1.13 -6.22
CA GLY A 112 0.44 0.92 -7.62
C GLY A 112 1.26 -0.35 -7.88
N TYR A 113 2.16 -0.75 -6.98
CA TYR A 113 2.82 -2.05 -7.07
C TYR A 113 1.82 -3.21 -7.12
N TYR A 114 0.85 -3.23 -6.20
CA TYR A 114 -0.17 -4.27 -6.17
C TYR A 114 -1.16 -4.19 -7.33
N GLN A 115 -1.36 -3.01 -7.91
CA GLN A 115 -2.24 -2.86 -9.06
C GLN A 115 -1.55 -3.22 -10.38
N ASN A 116 -0.29 -2.86 -10.57
CA ASN A 116 0.33 -2.79 -11.89
C ASN A 116 1.59 -3.66 -12.05
N VAL A 117 2.27 -4.01 -10.95
CA VAL A 117 3.55 -4.75 -11.01
C VAL A 117 3.40 -6.18 -10.53
N ARG A 118 2.66 -6.40 -9.43
CA ARG A 118 2.47 -7.74 -8.88
C ARG A 118 1.69 -8.60 -9.86
N SER A 119 2.25 -9.75 -10.22
CA SER A 119 1.56 -10.77 -11.01
C SER A 119 0.53 -11.51 -10.16
N TYR A 120 -0.63 -11.75 -10.74
CA TYR A 120 -1.71 -12.56 -10.17
C TYR A 120 -2.04 -13.69 -11.15
N ARG A 121 -2.54 -14.80 -10.63
CA ARG A 121 -2.95 -15.94 -11.46
C ARG A 121 -4.09 -15.58 -12.40
N ASP A 122 -5.04 -14.79 -11.91
CA ASP A 122 -6.24 -14.39 -12.60
C ASP A 122 -6.78 -13.08 -11.98
N GLU A 123 -7.73 -12.43 -12.67
CA GLU A 123 -8.35 -11.19 -12.21
C GLU A 123 -9.12 -11.37 -10.90
N GLU A 124 -9.71 -12.54 -10.67
CA GLU A 124 -10.42 -12.83 -9.43
C GLU A 124 -9.46 -12.84 -8.23
N ALA A 125 -8.29 -13.44 -8.37
CA ALA A 125 -7.23 -13.46 -7.37
C ALA A 125 -6.69 -12.05 -7.10
N LYS A 126 -6.56 -11.22 -8.15
CA LYS A 126 -6.18 -9.80 -8.00
C LYS A 126 -7.24 -9.04 -7.20
N LEU A 127 -8.50 -9.15 -7.59
CA LEU A 127 -9.63 -8.50 -6.91
C LEU A 127 -9.68 -8.92 -5.43
N LYS A 128 -9.54 -10.21 -5.16
CA LYS A 128 -9.52 -10.75 -3.80
C LYS A 128 -8.35 -10.26 -2.98
N SER A 129 -7.19 -10.09 -3.62
CA SER A 129 -6.01 -9.53 -2.96
C SER A 129 -6.22 -8.07 -2.55
N LEU A 130 -6.90 -7.29 -3.39
CA LEU A 130 -7.08 -5.84 -3.23
C LEU A 130 -8.24 -5.45 -2.32
N LEU A 131 -9.35 -6.20 -2.32
CA LEU A 131 -10.62 -5.74 -1.72
C LEU A 131 -11.29 -6.71 -0.73
N PHE A 132 -10.84 -7.96 -0.61
CA PHE A 132 -11.54 -8.99 0.17
C PHE A 132 -10.64 -9.61 1.26
N GLY A 133 -10.00 -8.76 2.06
CA GLY A 133 -9.12 -9.13 3.17
C GLY A 133 -7.77 -9.69 2.72
N GLY A 134 -7.37 -9.39 1.49
CA GLY A 134 -6.18 -9.96 0.88
C GLY A 134 -4.88 -9.26 1.28
N THR A 135 -3.76 -9.81 0.82
CA THR A 135 -2.44 -9.24 1.13
C THR A 135 -2.29 -7.80 0.68
N ALA A 136 -2.77 -7.45 -0.52
CA ALA A 136 -2.63 -6.09 -1.03
C ALA A 136 -3.40 -5.11 -0.16
N GLU A 137 -4.66 -5.42 0.18
CA GLU A 137 -5.47 -4.61 1.09
C GLU A 137 -4.77 -4.35 2.44
N MET A 138 -4.25 -5.41 3.07
CA MET A 138 -3.55 -5.29 4.36
C MET A 138 -2.30 -4.40 4.27
N ARG A 139 -1.52 -4.51 3.18
CA ARG A 139 -0.32 -3.67 3.00
C ARG A 139 -0.67 -2.23 2.65
N THR A 140 -1.70 -2.00 1.85
CA THR A 140 -2.16 -0.65 1.52
C THR A 140 -2.77 0.06 2.74
N GLN A 141 -3.50 -0.66 3.60
CA GLN A 141 -3.99 -0.10 4.87
C GLN A 141 -2.84 0.26 5.81
N ARG A 142 -1.84 -0.63 5.93
CA ARG A 142 -0.64 -0.34 6.73
C ARG A 142 0.15 0.85 6.17
N GLY A 143 0.34 0.90 4.86
CA GLY A 143 0.99 2.02 4.18
C GLY A 143 0.25 3.35 4.40
N PHE A 144 -1.09 3.33 4.37
CA PHE A 144 -1.90 4.51 4.65
C PHE A 144 -1.67 5.03 6.07
N LYS A 145 -1.73 4.14 7.07
CA LYS A 145 -1.48 4.49 8.48
C LYS A 145 -0.08 5.07 8.69
N LEU A 146 0.94 4.47 8.07
CA LEU A 146 2.31 4.98 8.15
C LEU A 146 2.45 6.37 7.51
N CYS A 147 1.78 6.61 6.38
CA CYS A 147 1.76 7.93 5.76
C CYS A 147 1.01 8.95 6.62
N GLU A 148 -0.11 8.57 7.24
CA GLU A 148 -0.83 9.43 8.16
C GLU A 148 0.05 9.84 9.36
N GLU A 149 0.71 8.87 9.99
CA GLU A 149 1.65 9.11 11.09
C GLU A 149 2.83 9.99 10.63
N PHE A 150 3.44 9.70 9.48
CA PHE A 150 4.51 10.53 8.91
C PHE A 150 4.05 11.95 8.61
N SER A 151 2.79 12.13 8.17
CA SER A 151 2.24 13.45 7.87
C SER A 151 2.07 14.35 9.10
N THR A 152 2.14 13.78 10.30
CA THR A 152 2.02 14.49 11.58
C THR A 152 3.33 14.57 12.34
N LYS A 153 4.17 13.53 12.27
CA LYS A 153 5.39 13.38 13.09
C LYS A 153 6.69 13.40 12.27
N GLY A 154 6.62 13.40 10.94
CA GLY A 154 7.80 13.25 10.08
C GLY A 154 8.51 11.92 10.35
N GLU A 155 9.84 11.95 10.41
CA GLU A 155 10.69 10.75 10.60
C GLU A 155 10.43 10.02 11.92
N GLU A 156 9.93 10.72 12.94
CA GLU A 156 9.54 10.10 14.21
C GLU A 156 8.41 9.07 14.06
N ALA A 157 7.66 9.11 12.94
CA ALA A 157 6.67 8.08 12.63
C ALA A 157 7.28 6.68 12.46
N PHE A 158 8.59 6.58 12.23
CA PHE A 158 9.29 5.30 12.13
C PHE A 158 9.81 4.79 13.48
N ASN A 159 9.68 5.59 14.54
CA ASN A 159 9.95 5.17 15.91
C ASN A 159 8.76 4.34 16.41
N LEU A 160 8.73 3.08 15.97
CA LEU A 160 7.75 2.09 16.39
C LEU A 160 8.04 1.65 17.81
N ASN A 161 7.48 2.35 18.80
CA ASN A 161 7.44 1.92 20.20
C ASN A 161 6.41 0.82 20.42
#